data_AF-A0A523RV11-F1
#
_entry.id   AF-A0A523RV11-F1
#
_cell.length_a   1.000
_cell.length_b   1.000
_cell.length_c   1.000
_cell.angle_alpha   90.00
_cell.angle_beta   90.00
_cell.angle_gamma   90.00
#
_symmetry.space_group_name_H-M   'P 1'
#
loop_
_entity.id
_entity.type
_entity.pdbx_description
1 polymer ?
#
loop_
_entity_poly.entity_id
_entity_poly.type
_entity_poly.pdbx_seq_one_letter_code
_entity_poly.pdbx_strand_id
1 'polypeptide(L)'
;MKIKSIHVLLAIIIIIGGGILLTSELDLYNTTRIKSPRKTVEGLYDITDIRGSHTLEEIEKYYQLPASSVIEAFGLRPDTNPNFFQLKDMKEIFKPVELEGEEYIVETDTVKVFTSLYLKIPYVSDETFYLPEKTVDYLIENDKLTEEEKEYWQGHTFKLEYLDSKYLTALEFSKIVVEEDEGFKVTGRTTIQELLDFGITEEKFEEITGFKVPDNKSVFVRDFIIDKGLEFGETKDKFAE
;
A
#
# COMPACT_ATOMS: atom_id res chain seq x y z
N MET A 1 -64.79 5.59 26.56
CA MET A 1 -64.23 6.80 25.88
C MET A 1 -63.56 6.34 24.59
N LYS A 2 -64.01 6.79 23.41
CA LYS A 2 -63.41 6.40 22.12
C LYS A 2 -62.21 7.31 21.85
N ILE A 3 -61.01 6.75 21.89
CA ILE A 3 -59.79 7.50 21.55
C ILE A 3 -59.79 7.72 20.04
N LYS A 4 -59.66 8.97 19.60
CA LYS A 4 -59.54 9.29 18.16
C LYS A 4 -58.15 8.90 17.67
N SER A 5 -58.04 8.31 16.49
CA SER A 5 -56.78 7.81 15.91
C SER A 5 -55.64 8.84 15.89
N ILE A 6 -55.96 10.14 15.83
CA ILE A 6 -54.97 11.23 15.90
C ILE A 6 -54.17 11.25 17.21
N HIS A 7 -54.78 10.88 18.34
CA HIS A 7 -54.10 10.83 19.64
C HIS A 7 -53.22 9.60 19.76
N VAL A 8 -53.64 8.49 19.13
CA VAL A 8 -52.84 7.27 19.04
C VAL A 8 -51.59 7.52 18.19
N LEU A 9 -51.73 8.19 17.05
CA LEU A 9 -50.61 8.58 16.19
C LEU A 9 -49.60 9.46 16.92
N LEU A 10 -50.07 10.50 17.62
CA LEU A 10 -49.21 11.38 18.41
C LEU A 10 -48.48 10.64 19.53
N ALA A 11 -49.17 9.74 20.23
CA ALA A 11 -48.54 8.92 21.28
C ALA A 11 -47.43 8.03 20.72
N ILE A 12 -47.64 7.40 19.55
CA ILE A 12 -46.63 6.56 18.90
C ILE A 12 -45.39 7.38 18.55
N ILE A 13 -45.55 8.57 17.95
CA ILE A 13 -44.41 9.43 17.59
C ILE A 13 -43.63 9.86 18.83
N ILE A 14 -44.32 10.20 19.91
CA ILE A 14 -43.70 10.60 21.18
C ILE A 14 -42.97 9.42 21.83
N ILE A 15 -43.55 8.22 21.82
CA ILE A 15 -42.92 7.03 22.41
C ILE A 15 -41.68 6.62 21.61
N ILE A 16 -41.77 6.61 20.28
CA ILE A 16 -40.63 6.22 19.43
C ILE A 16 -39.54 7.30 19.47
N GLY A 17 -39.89 8.56 19.20
CA GLY A 17 -38.92 9.66 19.16
C GLY A 17 -38.32 9.97 20.54
N GLY A 18 -39.16 9.97 21.59
CA GLY A 18 -38.72 10.14 22.97
C GLY A 18 -37.89 8.96 23.47
N GLY A 19 -38.24 7.74 23.07
CA GLY A 19 -37.45 6.55 23.36
C GLY A 19 -36.04 6.66 22.78
N ILE A 20 -35.91 7.00 21.50
CA ILE A 20 -34.61 7.16 20.81
C ILE A 20 -33.78 8.28 21.46
N LEU A 21 -34.38 9.43 21.77
CA LEU A 21 -33.68 10.54 22.44
C LEU A 21 -33.17 10.14 23.83
N LEU A 22 -33.99 9.48 24.65
CA LEU A 22 -33.60 9.04 25.98
C LEU A 22 -32.52 7.96 25.95
N THR A 23 -32.63 7.00 25.03
CA THR A 23 -31.62 5.97 24.90
C THR A 23 -30.30 6.51 24.33
N SER A 24 -30.35 7.61 23.55
CA SER A 24 -29.16 8.29 23.02
C SER A 24 -28.35 8.99 24.12
N GLU A 25 -29.03 9.68 25.03
CA GLU A 25 -28.38 10.41 26.15
C GLU A 25 -27.83 9.44 27.21
N LEU A 26 -28.49 8.30 27.38
CA LEU A 26 -28.08 7.26 28.33
C LEU A 26 -27.04 6.28 27.75
N ASP A 27 -26.58 6.51 26.52
CA ASP A 27 -25.58 5.68 25.81
C ASP A 27 -25.95 4.17 25.79
N LEU A 28 -27.26 3.87 25.82
CA LEU A 28 -27.80 2.51 25.96
C LEU A 28 -27.67 1.67 24.67
N TYR A 29 -27.15 2.26 23.60
CA TYR A 29 -26.80 1.56 22.37
C TYR A 29 -25.47 2.09 21.81
N ASN A 30 -24.39 1.37 22.08
CA ASN A 30 -23.10 1.61 21.44
C ASN A 30 -22.94 0.58 20.31
N THR A 31 -23.25 0.97 19.07
CA THR A 31 -23.15 0.08 17.89
C THR A 31 -21.72 -0.02 17.33
N THR A 32 -20.78 0.71 17.93
CA THR A 32 -19.36 0.62 17.57
C THR A 32 -18.80 -0.65 18.20
N ARG A 33 -18.77 -1.73 17.42
CA ARG A 33 -18.07 -2.96 17.78
C ARG A 33 -16.56 -2.70 17.74
N ILE A 34 -16.01 -2.05 18.77
CA ILE A 34 -14.57 -1.99 18.99
C ILE A 34 -14.16 -3.34 19.56
N LYS A 35 -13.95 -4.32 18.68
CA LYS A 35 -13.35 -5.61 19.05
C LYS A 35 -11.86 -5.38 19.25
N SER A 36 -11.47 -4.95 20.45
CA SER A 36 -10.06 -5.02 20.83
C SER A 36 -9.56 -6.47 20.71
N PRO A 37 -8.33 -6.71 20.23
CA PRO A 37 -7.81 -8.06 20.07
C PRO A 37 -7.71 -8.79 21.41
N ARG A 38 -7.70 -10.12 21.39
CA ARG A 38 -7.52 -10.92 22.61
C ARG A 38 -6.09 -10.75 23.11
N LYS A 39 -5.94 -10.74 24.44
CA LYS A 39 -4.63 -10.80 25.09
C LYS A 39 -4.22 -12.24 25.40
N THR A 40 -2.94 -12.55 25.25
CA THR A 40 -2.27 -13.77 25.69
C THR A 40 -2.20 -13.81 27.22
N VAL A 41 -1.75 -14.95 27.77
CA VAL A 41 -1.52 -15.13 29.21
C VAL A 41 -0.49 -14.15 29.79
N GLU A 42 0.39 -13.61 28.93
CA GLU A 42 1.42 -12.63 29.29
C GLU A 42 0.92 -11.17 29.18
N GLY A 43 -0.35 -10.98 28.81
CA GLY A 43 -0.98 -9.66 28.69
C GLY A 43 -0.67 -8.93 27.38
N LEU A 44 0.12 -9.54 26.49
CA LEU A 44 0.36 -9.08 25.11
C LEU A 44 -0.83 -9.41 24.22
N TYR A 45 -1.04 -8.70 23.12
CA TYR A 45 -2.08 -9.05 22.16
C TYR A 45 -1.65 -10.21 21.26
N ASP A 46 -2.57 -11.14 20.99
CA ASP A 46 -2.30 -12.36 20.23
C ASP A 46 -2.22 -12.08 18.72
N ILE A 47 -1.08 -12.39 18.09
CA ILE A 47 -0.84 -12.16 16.64
C ILE A 47 -1.89 -12.85 15.77
N THR A 48 -2.43 -13.99 16.21
CA THR A 48 -3.47 -14.71 15.46
C THR A 48 -4.74 -13.88 15.26
N ASP A 49 -4.97 -12.88 16.13
CA ASP A 49 -6.11 -11.98 16.08
C ASP A 49 -5.90 -10.76 15.16
N ILE A 50 -4.74 -10.63 14.51
CA ILE A 50 -4.53 -9.67 13.42
C ILE A 50 -5.47 -10.04 12.27
N ARG A 51 -6.24 -9.05 11.77
CA ARG A 51 -7.24 -9.24 10.73
C ARG A 51 -7.00 -8.28 9.59
N GLY A 52 -7.43 -8.67 8.39
CA GLY A 52 -7.31 -7.82 7.20
C GLY A 52 -8.00 -6.46 7.31
N SER A 53 -9.02 -6.33 8.17
CA SER A 53 -9.69 -5.04 8.42
C SER A 53 -8.91 -4.10 9.33
N HIS A 54 -7.84 -4.56 9.99
CA HIS A 54 -7.04 -3.70 10.85
C HIS A 54 -6.23 -2.72 10.03
N THR A 55 -6.15 -1.48 10.51
CA THR A 55 -5.28 -0.45 9.93
C THR A 55 -3.86 -0.56 10.49
N LEU A 56 -2.85 0.01 9.82
CA LEU A 56 -1.49 0.03 10.37
C LEU A 56 -1.42 0.75 11.72
N GLU A 57 -2.24 1.80 11.92
CA GLU A 57 -2.36 2.49 13.22
C GLU A 57 -2.88 1.54 14.31
N GLU A 58 -3.90 0.73 14.01
CA GLU A 58 -4.42 -0.26 14.96
C GLU A 58 -3.38 -1.34 15.27
N ILE A 59 -2.61 -1.76 14.25
CA ILE A 59 -1.52 -2.72 14.44
C ILE A 59 -0.45 -2.15 15.37
N GLU A 60 -0.03 -0.91 15.15
CA GLU A 60 0.93 -0.22 16.03
C GLU A 60 0.39 -0.07 17.45
N LYS A 61 -0.86 0.36 17.58
CA LYS A 61 -1.50 0.57 18.89
C LYS A 61 -1.64 -0.71 19.71
N TYR A 62 -2.06 -1.81 19.09
CA TYR A 62 -2.33 -3.05 19.83
C TYR A 62 -1.08 -3.92 19.94
N TYR A 63 -0.31 -4.08 18.87
CA TYR A 63 0.80 -5.03 18.84
C TYR A 63 2.16 -4.37 19.06
N GLN A 64 2.23 -3.03 19.11
CA GLN A 64 3.49 -2.29 19.25
C GLN A 64 4.45 -2.49 18.07
N LEU A 65 3.91 -2.88 16.90
CA LEU A 65 4.65 -2.94 15.65
C LEU A 65 4.55 -1.57 14.95
N PRO A 66 5.66 -0.82 14.80
CA PRO A 66 5.60 0.50 14.18
C PRO A 66 5.02 0.44 12.75
N ALA A 67 4.07 1.32 12.42
CA ALA A 67 3.50 1.37 11.08
C ALA A 67 4.58 1.63 10.00
N SER A 68 5.59 2.44 10.33
CA SER A 68 6.74 2.70 9.46
C SER A 68 7.51 1.43 9.09
N SER A 69 7.63 0.49 10.03
CA SER A 69 8.33 -0.77 9.77
C SER A 69 7.60 -1.63 8.74
N VAL A 70 6.28 -1.66 8.77
CA VAL A 70 5.49 -2.36 7.74
C VAL A 70 5.59 -1.63 6.40
N ILE A 71 5.51 -0.30 6.40
CA ILE A 71 5.61 0.50 5.16
C ILE A 71 6.96 0.25 4.47
N GLU A 72 8.05 0.29 5.23
CA GLU A 72 9.40 0.12 4.68
C GLU A 72 9.69 -1.32 4.27
N ALA A 73 9.42 -2.30 5.14
CA ALA A 73 9.72 -3.71 4.92
C ALA A 73 8.99 -4.29 3.70
N PHE A 74 7.76 -3.83 3.45
CA PHE A 74 6.96 -4.27 2.31
C PHE A 74 7.06 -3.33 1.11
N GLY A 75 7.84 -2.25 1.19
CA GLY A 75 7.96 -1.28 0.09
C GLY A 75 6.69 -0.50 -0.22
N LEU A 76 5.80 -0.31 0.74
CA LEU A 76 4.65 0.57 0.53
C LEU A 76 5.12 2.00 0.29
N ARG A 77 4.26 2.80 -0.35
CA ARG A 77 4.57 4.21 -0.62
C ARG A 77 4.86 4.95 0.70
N PRO A 78 5.90 5.81 0.77
CA PRO A 78 6.23 6.55 1.99
C PRO A 78 5.12 7.48 2.50
N ASP A 79 4.18 7.89 1.63
CA ASP A 79 3.02 8.70 1.99
C ASP A 79 1.78 7.86 2.37
N THR A 80 1.93 6.54 2.52
CA THR A 80 0.88 5.64 3.00
C THR A 80 0.40 6.08 4.38
N ASN A 81 -0.89 6.41 4.51
CA ASN A 81 -1.46 6.87 5.77
C ASN A 81 -1.84 5.67 6.67
N PRO A 82 -1.21 5.50 7.85
CA PRO A 82 -1.46 4.36 8.73
C PRO A 82 -2.91 4.25 9.22
N ASN A 83 -3.66 5.34 9.27
CA ASN A 83 -5.03 5.37 9.79
C ASN A 83 -6.05 4.83 8.78
N PHE A 84 -5.70 4.79 7.50
CA PHE A 84 -6.60 4.37 6.42
C PHE A 84 -6.16 3.08 5.74
N PHE A 85 -4.86 2.78 5.73
CA PHE A 85 -4.34 1.60 5.08
C PHE A 85 -4.72 0.33 5.86
N GLN A 86 -5.55 -0.54 5.27
CA GLN A 86 -5.93 -1.82 5.87
C GLN A 86 -5.07 -2.96 5.34
N LEU A 87 -4.75 -3.94 6.19
CA LEU A 87 -3.90 -5.08 5.79
C LEU A 87 -4.47 -5.91 4.63
N LYS A 88 -5.80 -5.98 4.50
CA LYS A 88 -6.47 -6.68 3.39
C LYS A 88 -6.19 -6.04 2.03
N ASP A 89 -5.77 -4.78 2.00
CA ASP A 89 -5.55 -4.02 0.76
C ASP A 89 -4.19 -4.38 0.14
N MET A 90 -3.30 -5.06 0.85
CA MET A 90 -1.98 -5.48 0.35
C MET A 90 -2.06 -6.38 -0.90
N LYS A 91 -3.08 -7.25 -0.97
CA LYS A 91 -3.33 -8.11 -2.14
C LYS A 91 -3.69 -7.34 -3.41
N GLU A 92 -4.08 -6.07 -3.28
CA GLU A 92 -4.40 -5.20 -4.42
C GLU A 92 -3.17 -4.42 -4.91
N ILE A 93 -2.05 -4.53 -4.20
CA ILE A 93 -0.80 -3.79 -4.46
C ILE A 93 0.20 -4.66 -5.18
N PHE A 94 0.30 -5.93 -4.79
CA PHE A 94 1.33 -6.85 -5.27
C PHE A 94 0.75 -7.94 -6.16
N LYS A 95 1.53 -8.37 -7.16
CA LYS A 95 1.18 -9.52 -7.98
C LYS A 95 1.37 -10.80 -7.15
N PRO A 96 0.49 -11.80 -7.30
CA PRO A 96 0.75 -13.14 -6.83
C PRO A 96 2.01 -13.73 -7.48
N VAL A 97 2.73 -14.58 -6.75
CA VAL A 97 3.93 -15.27 -7.24
C VAL A 97 3.72 -16.77 -7.09
N GLU A 98 4.01 -17.54 -8.15
CA GLU A 98 3.95 -18.99 -8.09
C GLU A 98 5.29 -19.54 -7.56
N LEU A 99 5.25 -20.19 -6.40
CA LEU A 99 6.41 -20.84 -5.78
C LEU A 99 6.03 -22.29 -5.46
N GLU A 100 6.88 -23.24 -5.85
CA GLU A 100 6.66 -24.66 -5.58
C GLU A 100 5.30 -25.23 -6.07
N GLY A 101 4.68 -24.57 -7.05
CA GLY A 101 3.36 -24.95 -7.60
C GLY A 101 2.16 -24.40 -6.80
N GLU A 102 2.41 -23.50 -5.85
CA GLU A 102 1.39 -22.79 -5.07
C GLU A 102 1.47 -21.28 -5.35
N GLU A 103 0.32 -20.61 -5.33
CA GLU A 103 0.24 -19.16 -5.52
C GLU A 103 0.39 -18.46 -4.17
N TYR A 104 1.49 -17.73 -4.00
CA TYR A 104 1.77 -16.92 -2.83
C TYR A 104 1.31 -15.49 -3.05
N ILE A 105 0.48 -15.00 -2.12
CA ILE A 105 -0.08 -13.66 -2.13
C ILE A 105 0.39 -12.93 -0.88
N VAL A 106 0.81 -11.67 -1.04
CA VAL A 106 1.12 -10.82 0.11
C VAL A 106 -0.19 -10.36 0.75
N GLU A 107 -0.47 -10.91 1.93
CA GLU A 107 -1.72 -10.68 2.64
C GLU A 107 -1.54 -10.53 4.16
N THR A 108 -2.65 -10.60 4.89
CA THR A 108 -2.66 -10.40 6.35
C THR A 108 -1.76 -11.40 7.07
N ASP A 109 -1.69 -12.65 6.62
CA ASP A 109 -0.87 -13.67 7.24
C ASP A 109 0.63 -13.42 7.02
N THR A 110 1.02 -12.84 5.88
CA THR A 110 2.38 -12.34 5.65
C THR A 110 2.77 -11.31 6.71
N VAL A 111 1.85 -10.41 7.05
CA VAL A 111 2.07 -9.41 8.11
C VAL A 111 2.13 -10.06 9.50
N LYS A 112 1.36 -11.11 9.77
CA LYS A 112 1.46 -11.86 11.04
C LYS A 112 2.82 -12.50 11.23
N VAL A 113 3.34 -13.16 10.20
CA VAL A 113 4.69 -13.75 10.20
C VAL A 113 5.74 -12.66 10.41
N PHE A 114 5.66 -11.56 9.65
CA PHE A 114 6.56 -10.42 9.86
C PHE A 114 6.50 -9.88 11.30
N THR A 115 5.29 -9.71 11.84
CA THR A 115 5.06 -9.22 13.21
C THR A 115 5.68 -10.15 14.25
N SER A 116 5.58 -11.46 14.05
CA SER A 116 6.11 -12.48 14.96
C SER A 116 7.63 -12.40 15.05
N LEU A 117 8.28 -12.30 13.89
CA LEU A 117 9.73 -12.18 13.76
C LEU A 117 10.23 -10.84 14.33
N TYR A 118 9.53 -9.75 13.99
CA TYR A 118 9.91 -8.40 14.41
C TYR A 118 9.82 -8.21 15.93
N LEU A 119 8.76 -8.73 16.56
CA LEU A 119 8.50 -8.55 17.99
C LEU A 119 8.97 -9.71 18.86
N LYS A 120 9.49 -10.80 18.26
CA LYS A 120 9.85 -12.05 18.95
C LYS A 120 8.68 -12.67 19.72
N ILE A 121 7.47 -12.55 19.16
CA ILE A 121 6.27 -13.18 19.71
C ILE A 121 6.01 -14.46 18.92
N PRO A 122 5.90 -15.64 19.56
CA PRO A 122 5.67 -16.90 18.85
C PRO A 122 4.40 -16.88 18.00
N TYR A 123 4.54 -17.22 16.73
CA TYR A 123 3.46 -17.46 15.80
C TYR A 123 3.84 -18.67 14.94
N VAL A 124 3.00 -19.69 14.94
CA VAL A 124 3.19 -20.89 14.12
C VAL A 124 2.19 -20.80 12.98
N SER A 125 2.70 -20.77 11.75
CA SER A 125 1.89 -21.00 10.55
C SER A 125 1.75 -22.51 10.34
N ASP A 126 0.58 -22.94 9.89
CA ASP A 126 0.33 -24.35 9.56
C ASP A 126 0.92 -24.73 8.18
N GLU A 127 1.43 -23.75 7.43
CA GLU A 127 1.95 -23.87 6.07
C GLU A 127 3.38 -23.34 5.99
N THR A 128 4.18 -23.92 5.07
CA THR A 128 5.49 -23.37 4.70
C THR A 128 5.27 -21.97 4.14
N PHE A 129 5.97 -20.99 4.69
CA PHE A 129 5.72 -19.60 4.39
C PHE A 129 6.94 -18.98 3.72
N TYR A 130 6.72 -18.21 2.66
CA TYR A 130 7.75 -17.41 2.01
C TYR A 130 7.50 -15.93 2.30
N LEU A 131 8.58 -15.16 2.51
CA LEU A 131 8.50 -13.71 2.69
C LEU A 131 9.08 -12.96 1.49
N PRO A 132 8.62 -11.72 1.23
CA PRO A 132 9.29 -10.87 0.24
C PRO A 132 10.77 -10.67 0.62
N GLU A 133 11.67 -10.72 -0.36
CA GLU A 133 13.12 -10.53 -0.17
C GLU A 133 13.41 -9.22 0.59
N LYS A 134 12.80 -8.11 0.15
CA LYS A 134 12.87 -6.80 0.81
C LYS A 134 12.44 -6.82 2.29
N THR A 135 11.47 -7.67 2.62
CA THR A 135 10.96 -7.82 3.99
C THR A 135 11.97 -8.56 4.87
N VAL A 136 12.60 -9.62 4.34
CA VAL A 136 13.67 -10.34 5.02
C VAL A 136 14.90 -9.46 5.20
N ASP A 137 15.31 -8.74 4.17
CA ASP A 137 16.42 -7.79 4.24
C ASP A 137 16.18 -6.74 5.33
N TYR A 138 14.98 -6.15 5.38
CA TYR A 138 14.60 -5.21 6.43
C TYR A 138 14.72 -5.81 7.84
N LEU A 139 14.27 -7.05 8.03
CA LEU A 139 14.39 -7.74 9.32
C LEU A 139 15.85 -8.00 9.70
N ILE A 140 16.73 -8.30 8.73
CA ILE A 140 18.16 -8.50 8.94
C ILE A 140 18.84 -7.19 9.31
N GLU A 141 18.61 -6.13 8.54
CA GLU A 141 19.21 -4.80 8.74
C GLU A 141 18.82 -4.17 10.07
N ASN A 142 17.65 -4.53 10.60
CA ASN A 142 17.14 -4.04 11.90
C ASN A 142 17.39 -5.02 13.06
N ASP A 143 18.29 -5.99 12.89
CA ASP A 143 18.68 -6.99 13.91
C ASP A 143 17.47 -7.73 14.52
N LYS A 144 16.46 -8.03 13.69
CA LYS A 144 15.22 -8.68 14.12
C LYS A 144 15.25 -10.20 13.99
N LEU A 145 16.28 -10.77 13.37
CA LEU A 145 16.44 -12.22 13.19
C LEU A 145 17.68 -12.75 13.93
N THR A 146 17.57 -13.94 14.52
CA THR A 146 18.71 -14.73 14.99
C THR A 146 19.47 -15.32 13.80
N GLU A 147 20.71 -15.77 13.99
CA GLU A 147 21.50 -16.36 12.90
C GLU A 147 20.81 -17.58 12.26
N GLU A 148 20.13 -18.41 13.05
CA GLU A 148 19.35 -19.56 12.56
C GLU A 148 18.13 -19.11 11.74
N GLU A 149 17.42 -18.08 12.19
CA GLU A 149 16.29 -17.51 11.45
C GLU A 149 16.74 -16.82 10.15
N LYS A 150 17.91 -16.17 10.14
CA LYS A 150 18.48 -15.54 8.94
C LYS A 150 18.72 -16.58 7.85
N GLU A 151 19.39 -17.68 8.20
CA GLU A 151 19.68 -18.77 7.24
C GLU A 151 18.39 -19.37 6.67
N TYR A 152 17.38 -19.59 7.52
CA TYR A 152 16.08 -20.08 7.07
C TYR A 152 15.39 -19.08 6.12
N TRP A 153 15.22 -17.83 6.55
CA TRP A 153 14.44 -16.85 5.79
C TRP A 153 15.11 -16.43 4.50
N GLN A 154 16.44 -16.35 4.43
CA GLN A 154 17.17 -16.09 3.19
C GLN A 154 16.96 -17.19 2.13
N GLY A 155 16.66 -18.42 2.54
CA GLY A 155 16.29 -19.51 1.64
C GLY A 155 14.82 -19.53 1.24
N HIS A 156 13.96 -18.79 1.96
CA HIS A 156 12.50 -18.78 1.78
C HIS A 156 12.01 -17.38 1.44
N THR A 157 12.61 -16.78 0.41
CA THR A 157 12.25 -15.46 -0.12
C THR A 157 11.71 -15.49 -1.53
N PHE A 158 10.95 -14.47 -1.91
CA PHE A 158 10.60 -14.19 -3.30
C PHE A 158 10.70 -12.70 -3.63
N LYS A 159 10.83 -12.39 -4.93
CA LYS A 159 10.87 -11.00 -5.41
C LYS A 159 9.46 -10.41 -5.44
N LEU A 160 9.31 -9.24 -4.81
CA LEU A 160 8.05 -8.54 -4.76
C LEU A 160 7.82 -7.73 -6.03
N GLU A 161 6.70 -7.99 -6.71
CA GLU A 161 6.29 -7.21 -7.88
C GLU A 161 4.98 -6.46 -7.63
N TYR A 162 4.92 -5.21 -8.07
CA TYR A 162 3.70 -4.40 -7.97
C TYR A 162 2.72 -4.75 -9.09
N LEU A 163 1.44 -4.80 -8.75
CA LEU A 163 0.34 -5.07 -9.67
C LEU A 163 0.12 -3.91 -10.65
N ASP A 164 0.37 -2.68 -10.19
CA ASP A 164 0.21 -1.45 -10.97
C ASP A 164 1.36 -0.48 -10.69
N SER A 165 1.91 0.10 -11.76
CA SER A 165 2.94 1.13 -11.72
C SER A 165 2.61 2.34 -10.83
N LYS A 166 1.33 2.63 -10.56
CA LYS A 166 0.92 3.71 -9.65
C LYS A 166 1.37 3.52 -8.20
N TYR A 167 1.75 2.30 -7.83
CA TYR A 167 2.23 1.97 -6.49
C TYR A 167 3.75 2.06 -6.37
N LEU A 168 4.47 2.20 -7.50
CA LEU A 168 5.90 2.39 -7.50
C LEU A 168 6.28 3.74 -6.91
N THR A 169 7.27 3.74 -6.03
CA THR A 169 7.93 4.99 -5.63
C THR A 169 8.80 5.52 -6.77
N ALA A 170 9.11 6.82 -6.79
CA ALA A 170 9.99 7.40 -7.80
C ALA A 170 11.38 6.71 -7.83
N LEU A 171 11.86 6.26 -6.67
CA LEU A 171 13.12 5.52 -6.53
C LEU A 171 13.02 4.11 -7.14
N GLU A 172 11.92 3.41 -6.92
CA GLU A 172 11.68 2.07 -7.49
C GLU A 172 11.37 2.12 -8.98
N PHE A 173 10.65 3.14 -9.44
CA PHE A 173 10.44 3.39 -10.86
C PHE A 173 11.78 3.65 -11.57
N SER A 174 12.66 4.47 -10.97
CA SER A 174 14.01 4.68 -11.48
C SER A 174 14.86 3.41 -11.45
N LYS A 175 14.73 2.54 -10.44
CA LYS A 175 15.48 1.28 -10.35
C LYS A 175 15.00 0.24 -11.37
N ILE A 176 13.69 0.12 -11.58
CA ILE A 176 13.10 -0.79 -12.57
C ILE A 176 13.49 -0.37 -13.99
N VAL A 177 13.45 0.94 -14.31
CA VAL A 177 13.88 1.43 -15.63
C VAL A 177 15.38 1.23 -15.87
N VAL A 178 16.20 1.13 -14.82
CA VAL A 178 17.64 0.86 -14.94
C VAL A 178 17.94 -0.65 -15.03
N GLU A 179 17.09 -1.52 -14.47
CA GLU A 179 17.25 -2.98 -14.54
C GLU A 179 16.63 -3.62 -15.80
N GLU A 180 15.61 -3.01 -16.42
CA GLU A 180 15.10 -3.42 -17.75
C GLU A 180 15.88 -2.72 -18.87
N ASP A 181 16.96 -3.36 -19.34
CA ASP A 181 17.66 -3.05 -20.60
C ASP A 181 16.81 -3.46 -21.82
N GLU A 182 15.57 -2.98 -21.88
CA GLU A 182 14.71 -3.00 -23.06
C GLU A 182 14.19 -1.59 -23.35
N GLY A 183 14.97 -0.84 -24.14
CA GLY A 183 14.51 0.26 -25.00
C GLY A 183 13.57 1.29 -24.34
N PHE A 184 14.16 2.39 -23.88
CA PHE A 184 13.45 3.59 -23.43
C PHE A 184 12.30 3.98 -24.38
N LYS A 185 11.05 3.85 -23.92
CA LYS A 185 9.86 4.11 -24.73
C LYS A 185 9.14 5.38 -24.29
N VAL A 186 9.32 6.46 -25.05
CA VAL A 186 8.57 7.71 -24.85
C VAL A 186 7.08 7.50 -25.17
N THR A 187 6.22 7.71 -24.17
CA THR A 187 4.76 7.61 -24.33
C THR A 187 4.11 8.98 -24.33
N GLY A 188 2.82 9.04 -24.71
CA GLY A 188 2.07 10.31 -24.73
C GLY A 188 1.82 10.94 -23.35
N ARG A 189 2.28 10.31 -22.26
CA ARG A 189 2.17 10.81 -20.88
C ARG A 189 3.53 11.15 -20.29
N THR A 190 4.63 10.99 -21.04
CA THR A 190 5.98 11.30 -20.56
C THR A 190 6.12 12.82 -20.40
N THR A 191 6.55 13.26 -19.23
CA THR A 191 6.85 14.69 -18.97
C THR A 191 8.25 15.06 -19.45
N ILE A 192 8.51 16.35 -19.68
CA ILE A 192 9.85 16.80 -20.10
C ILE A 192 10.87 16.53 -18.99
N GLN A 193 10.47 16.68 -17.73
CA GLN A 193 11.28 16.32 -16.57
C GLN A 193 11.67 14.85 -16.61
N GLU A 194 10.70 13.95 -16.79
CA GLU A 194 10.96 12.52 -16.94
C GLU A 194 11.94 12.26 -18.09
N LEU A 195 11.73 12.89 -19.26
CA LEU A 195 12.61 12.72 -20.43
C LEU A 195 14.08 13.12 -20.14
N LEU A 196 14.30 14.20 -19.40
CA LEU A 196 15.64 14.61 -18.96
C LEU A 196 16.22 13.67 -17.90
N ASP A 197 15.38 13.19 -16.99
CA ASP A 197 15.76 12.23 -15.94
C ASP A 197 16.17 10.87 -16.55
N PHE A 198 15.61 10.52 -17.72
CA PHE A 198 16.01 9.35 -18.50
C PHE A 198 17.33 9.53 -19.28
N GLY A 199 18.01 10.66 -19.12
CA GLY A 199 19.33 10.88 -19.71
C GLY A 199 19.32 11.54 -21.09
N ILE A 200 18.17 12.00 -21.59
CA ILE A 200 18.14 12.90 -22.75
C ILE A 200 18.61 14.27 -22.28
N THR A 201 19.73 14.75 -22.82
CA THR A 201 20.26 16.07 -22.48
C THR A 201 19.39 17.18 -23.07
N GLU A 202 19.44 18.36 -22.46
CA GLU A 202 18.74 19.55 -22.97
C GLU A 202 19.18 19.88 -24.42
N GLU A 203 20.44 19.59 -24.75
CA GLU A 203 21.01 19.74 -26.10
C GLU A 203 20.37 18.78 -27.11
N LYS A 204 20.20 17.49 -26.74
CA LYS A 204 19.55 16.49 -27.61
C LYS A 204 18.06 16.78 -27.77
N PHE A 205 17.42 17.33 -26.73
CA PHE A 205 16.03 17.80 -26.82
C PHE A 205 15.89 18.98 -27.80
N GLU A 206 16.80 19.95 -27.73
CA GLU A 206 16.85 21.08 -28.66
C GLU A 206 17.14 20.64 -30.10
N GLU A 207 17.99 19.64 -30.30
CA GLU A 207 18.28 19.06 -31.62
C GLU A 207 17.07 18.36 -32.22
N ILE A 208 16.36 17.56 -31.43
CA ILE A 208 15.22 16.75 -31.88
C ILE A 208 13.99 17.62 -32.15
N THR A 209 13.71 18.58 -31.25
CA THR A 209 12.50 19.41 -31.32
C THR A 209 12.72 20.74 -32.05
N GLY A 210 13.96 21.22 -32.15
CA GLY A 210 14.27 22.56 -32.65
C GLY A 210 13.92 23.69 -31.66
N PHE A 211 13.49 23.36 -30.44
CA PHE A 211 13.06 24.32 -29.42
C PHE A 211 13.78 24.10 -28.10
N LYS A 212 14.04 25.21 -27.40
CA LYS A 212 14.58 25.18 -26.03
C LYS A 212 13.65 24.47 -25.09
N VAL A 213 14.24 23.75 -24.14
CA VAL A 213 13.51 23.13 -23.03
C VAL A 213 12.71 24.23 -22.31
N PRO A 214 11.39 24.06 -22.11
CA PRO A 214 10.59 25.06 -21.42
C PRO A 214 10.98 25.14 -19.95
N ASP A 215 10.86 26.35 -19.37
CA ASP A 215 11.10 26.58 -17.94
C ASP A 215 10.22 25.69 -17.05
N ASN A 216 9.01 25.38 -17.53
CA ASN A 216 8.11 24.42 -16.89
C ASN A 216 8.35 23.02 -17.44
N LYS A 217 9.16 22.23 -16.72
CA LYS A 217 9.52 20.85 -17.07
C LYS A 217 8.43 19.82 -16.75
N SER A 218 7.36 20.20 -16.05
CA SER A 218 6.22 19.31 -15.74
C SER A 218 5.22 19.15 -16.87
N VAL A 219 5.43 19.82 -18.01
CA VAL A 219 4.55 19.67 -19.19
C VAL A 219 4.80 18.34 -19.90
N PHE A 220 3.75 17.76 -20.49
CA PHE A 220 3.87 16.56 -21.30
C PHE A 220 4.61 16.86 -22.59
N VAL A 221 5.54 15.97 -22.95
CA VAL A 221 6.35 16.08 -24.17
C VAL A 221 5.46 16.07 -25.40
N ARG A 222 4.40 15.26 -25.39
CA ARG A 222 3.39 15.22 -26.44
C ARG A 222 2.71 16.58 -26.63
N ASP A 223 2.25 17.18 -25.54
CA ASP A 223 1.50 18.43 -25.61
C ASP A 223 2.40 19.59 -26.03
N PHE A 224 3.66 19.59 -25.59
CA PHE A 224 4.67 20.56 -26.03
C PHE A 224 4.97 20.45 -27.54
N ILE A 225 5.16 19.24 -28.05
CA ILE A 225 5.46 18.99 -29.47
C ILE A 225 4.25 19.38 -30.35
N ILE A 226 3.04 19.03 -29.92
CA ILE A 226 1.80 19.39 -30.63
C ILE A 226 1.56 20.90 -30.62
N ASP A 227 1.81 21.58 -29.49
CA ASP A 227 1.71 23.05 -29.37
C ASP A 227 2.65 23.77 -30.35
N LYS A 228 3.83 23.18 -30.61
CA LYS A 228 4.80 23.70 -31.59
C LYS A 228 4.53 23.25 -33.03
N GLY A 229 3.45 22.51 -33.27
CA GLY A 229 3.03 22.08 -34.61
C GLY A 229 3.86 20.93 -35.18
N LEU A 230 4.54 20.17 -34.34
CA LEU A 230 5.31 18.99 -34.72
C LEU A 230 4.48 17.71 -34.58
N GLU A 231 4.83 16.68 -35.35
CA GLU A 231 4.17 15.38 -35.23
C GLU A 231 4.80 14.56 -34.09
N PHE A 232 3.98 14.24 -33.09
CA PHE A 232 4.42 13.45 -31.93
C PHE A 232 4.89 12.04 -32.31
N GLY A 233 4.28 11.44 -33.35
CA GLY A 233 4.61 10.11 -33.83
C GLY A 233 6.06 9.98 -34.29
N GLU A 234 6.54 10.91 -35.12
CA GLU A 234 7.92 10.90 -35.63
C GLU A 234 8.94 11.37 -34.58
N THR A 235 8.53 12.27 -33.69
CA THR A 235 9.45 12.88 -32.72
C THR A 235 9.75 11.94 -31.55
N LYS A 236 8.76 11.15 -31.10
CA LYS A 236 8.97 10.18 -30.00
C LYS A 236 10.01 9.11 -30.35
N ASP A 237 10.07 8.70 -31.63
CA ASP A 237 10.95 7.62 -32.08
C ASP A 237 12.41 8.07 -32.07
N LYS A 238 12.67 9.37 -32.31
CA LYS A 238 14.01 9.98 -32.19
C LYS A 238 14.50 10.13 -30.75
N PHE A 239 13.58 10.15 -29.78
CA PHE A 239 13.93 10.15 -28.36
C PHE A 239 14.22 8.74 -27.83
N ALA A 240 13.72 7.70 -28.51
CA ALA A 240 13.95 6.30 -28.17
C ALA A 240 15.24 5.73 -28.78
N GLU A 241 15.92 6.50 -29.64
CA GLU A 241 17.23 6.21 -30.27
C GLU A 241 18.37 6.88 -29.48
#